data_AF-A0AAJ1GF16-F1
#
_entry.id   AF-A0AAJ1GF16-F1
#
_cell.length_a   1.000
_cell.length_b   1.000
_cell.length_c   1.000
_cell.angle_alpha   90.00
_cell.angle_beta   90.00
_cell.angle_gamma   90.00
#
_symmetry.space_group_name_H-M   'P 1'
#
loop_
_entity.id
_entity.type
_entity.pdbx_description
1 polymer ?
#
loop_
_entity_poly.entity_id
_entity_poly.type
_entity_poly.pdbx_seq_one_letter_code
_entity_poly.pdbx_strand_id
1 'polypeptide(L)'
;MNNLTVCEQNGQLLTDSREVAMTQEERNEYLLKHENFIRCARCKNLIHSSNKYCQYCGCPNEKELQAIKKSKELSSDIVLNGKIISQAVRKAICDTTQEDGRSF
;
A
#
# COMPACT_ATOMS: atom_id res chain seq x y z
N MET A 1 -61.17 -1.88 -13.89
CA MET A 1 -60.37 -1.07 -12.95
C MET A 1 -59.56 -2.03 -12.10
N ASN A 2 -58.24 -2.05 -12.26
CA ASN A 2 -57.26 -2.39 -11.24
C ASN A 2 -55.86 -2.10 -11.80
N ASN A 3 -55.17 -1.20 -11.12
CA ASN A 3 -53.77 -0.85 -11.27
C ASN A 3 -52.92 -1.90 -10.54
N LEU A 4 -51.93 -2.48 -11.21
CA LEU A 4 -50.88 -3.23 -10.53
C LEU A 4 -49.53 -2.76 -11.04
N THR A 5 -48.83 -2.04 -10.17
CA THR A 5 -47.48 -1.56 -10.32
C THR A 5 -46.53 -2.74 -10.46
N VAL A 6 -45.82 -2.83 -11.58
CA VAL A 6 -44.68 -3.73 -11.73
C VAL A 6 -43.44 -2.87 -11.93
N CYS A 7 -42.65 -2.75 -10.86
CA CYS A 7 -41.28 -2.27 -10.95
C CYS A 7 -40.42 -3.43 -11.48
N GLU A 8 -40.10 -3.43 -12.77
CA GLU A 8 -39.09 -4.31 -13.34
C GLU A 8 -37.84 -3.48 -13.65
N GLN A 9 -36.87 -3.54 -12.74
CA GLN A 9 -35.48 -3.19 -13.07
C GLN A 9 -34.92 -4.31 -13.94
N ASN A 10 -35.13 -4.16 -15.25
CA ASN A 10 -34.42 -4.80 -16.35
C ASN A 10 -34.12 -6.29 -16.14
N GLY A 11 -35.17 -7.10 -16.32
CA GLY A 11 -35.11 -8.56 -16.42
C GLY A 11 -33.92 -9.08 -17.24
N GLN A 12 -33.28 -10.09 -16.67
CA GLN A 12 -32.11 -10.83 -17.12
C GLN A 12 -32.12 -11.29 -18.58
N LEU A 13 -30.92 -11.57 -19.12
CA LEU A 13 -30.64 -12.91 -19.66
C LEU A 13 -29.12 -13.21 -19.67
N LEU A 14 -28.72 -14.27 -18.98
CA LEU A 14 -27.46 -14.97 -19.18
C LEU A 14 -27.51 -15.67 -20.56
N THR A 15 -26.59 -15.37 -21.48
CA THR A 15 -26.18 -16.34 -22.53
C THR A 15 -24.74 -16.14 -22.98
N ASP A 16 -24.08 -17.29 -23.16
CA ASP A 16 -22.92 -17.62 -23.99
C ASP A 16 -22.21 -16.51 -24.79
N SER A 17 -20.90 -16.42 -24.58
CA SER A 17 -19.89 -15.99 -25.57
C SER A 17 -20.17 -14.71 -26.37
N ARG A 18 -20.79 -13.70 -25.74
CA ARG A 18 -20.84 -12.35 -26.28
C ARG A 18 -19.82 -11.51 -25.54
N GLU A 19 -18.65 -11.33 -26.14
CA GLU A 19 -17.64 -10.39 -25.67
C GLU A 19 -18.28 -9.01 -25.55
N VAL A 20 -18.73 -8.67 -24.33
CA VAL A 20 -19.04 -7.30 -23.98
C VAL A 20 -17.70 -6.59 -24.09
N ALA A 21 -17.54 -5.77 -25.13
CA ALA A 21 -16.35 -4.98 -25.35
C ALA A 21 -16.22 -3.98 -24.18
N MET A 22 -15.63 -4.44 -23.08
CA MET A 22 -15.32 -3.59 -21.94
C MET A 22 -14.28 -2.58 -22.39
N THR A 23 -14.51 -1.32 -22.04
CA THR A 23 -13.54 -0.25 -22.28
C THR A 23 -12.24 -0.54 -21.53
N GLN A 24 -11.14 0.06 -22.01
CA GLN A 24 -9.85 -0.10 -21.37
C GLN A 24 -9.86 0.43 -19.93
N GLU A 25 -10.66 1.46 -19.66
CA GLU A 25 -10.87 2.08 -18.37
C GLU A 25 -11.60 1.14 -17.40
N GLU A 26 -12.72 0.54 -17.82
CA GLU A 26 -13.49 -0.43 -17.04
C GLU A 26 -12.64 -1.66 -16.67
N ARG A 27 -11.87 -2.17 -17.64
CA ARG A 27 -10.93 -3.27 -17.38
C ARG A 27 -9.90 -2.87 -16.33
N ASN A 28 -9.34 -1.67 -16.42
CA ASN A 28 -8.33 -1.21 -15.46
C ASN A 28 -8.93 -1.02 -14.07
N GLU A 29 -10.16 -0.54 -13.97
CA GLU A 29 -10.88 -0.41 -12.71
C GLU A 29 -11.16 -1.79 -12.08
N TYR A 30 -11.60 -2.75 -12.89
CA TYR A 30 -11.78 -4.13 -12.45
C TYR A 30 -10.47 -4.71 -11.90
N LEU A 31 -9.36 -4.55 -12.62
CA LEU A 31 -8.05 -5.04 -12.19
C LEU A 31 -7.57 -4.38 -10.89
N LEU A 32 -7.92 -3.12 -10.65
CA LEU A 32 -7.59 -2.41 -9.40
C LEU A 32 -8.44 -2.86 -8.21
N LYS A 33 -9.70 -3.26 -8.45
CA LYS A 33 -10.67 -3.61 -7.40
C LYS A 33 -10.65 -5.10 -7.05
N HIS A 34 -10.51 -5.96 -8.05
CA HIS A 34 -10.71 -7.40 -7.91
C HIS A 34 -9.43 -8.22 -8.07
N GLU A 35 -8.40 -7.64 -8.67
CA GLU A 35 -7.13 -8.30 -8.90
C GLU A 35 -5.99 -7.61 -8.15
N ASN A 36 -4.84 -8.25 -8.15
CA ASN A 36 -3.64 -7.76 -7.49
C ASN A 36 -2.91 -6.69 -8.33
N PHE A 37 -3.62 -5.69 -8.87
CA PHE A 37 -2.98 -4.59 -9.59
C PHE A 37 -3.03 -3.27 -8.81
N ILE A 38 -2.01 -2.45 -9.03
CA ILE A 38 -1.87 -1.12 -8.43
C ILE A 38 -1.43 -0.11 -9.49
N ARG A 39 -1.69 1.17 -9.24
CA ARG A 39 -1.12 2.25 -10.06
C ARG A 39 0.24 2.65 -9.54
N CYS A 40 1.22 2.76 -10.43
CA CYS A 40 2.51 3.34 -10.09
C CYS A 40 2.32 4.78 -9.58
N ALA A 41 2.88 5.10 -8.41
CA ALA A 41 2.78 6.44 -7.83
C ALA A 41 3.37 7.53 -8.74
N ARG A 42 4.44 7.20 -9.50
CA ARG A 42 5.15 8.14 -10.39
C ARG A 42 4.51 8.26 -11.76
N CYS A 43 4.42 7.16 -12.52
CA CYS A 43 4.01 7.21 -13.93
C CYS A 43 2.53 6.83 -14.18
N LYS A 44 1.77 6.49 -13.14
CA LYS A 44 0.34 6.12 -13.18
C LYS A 44 -0.03 4.88 -13.99
N ASN A 45 0.95 4.23 -14.63
CA ASN A 45 0.78 2.93 -15.29
C ASN A 45 0.33 1.85 -14.31
N LEU A 46 -0.49 0.93 -14.83
CA LEU A 46 -0.99 -0.22 -14.10
C LEU A 46 0.09 -1.31 -14.03
N ILE A 47 0.38 -1.79 -12.82
CA ILE A 47 1.38 -2.84 -12.56
C ILE A 47 0.83 -3.86 -11.57
N HIS A 48 1.34 -5.09 -11.61
CA HIS A 48 0.97 -6.11 -10.62
C HIS A 48 1.60 -5.79 -9.25
N SER A 49 0.87 -6.02 -8.17
CA SER A 49 1.23 -5.64 -6.79
C SER A 49 2.38 -6.48 -6.22
N SER A 50 2.64 -7.67 -6.80
CA SER A 50 3.82 -8.48 -6.48
C SER A 50 5.12 -7.89 -7.03
N ASN A 51 5.06 -7.03 -8.06
CA ASN A 51 6.25 -6.43 -8.64
C ASN A 51 6.78 -5.35 -7.70
N LYS A 52 7.98 -5.56 -7.17
CA LYS A 52 8.65 -4.59 -6.27
C LYS A 52 8.90 -3.24 -6.95
N TYR A 53 9.12 -3.24 -8.25
CA TYR A 53 9.42 -2.06 -9.05
C TYR A 53 8.47 -1.95 -10.24
N CYS A 54 8.14 -0.72 -10.61
CA CYS A 54 7.37 -0.45 -11.81
C CYS A 54 8.18 -0.81 -13.06
N GLN A 55 7.67 -1.72 -13.89
CA GLN A 55 8.31 -2.12 -15.14
C GLN A 55 8.49 -0.98 -16.17
N TYR A 56 7.74 0.11 -16.03
CA TYR A 56 7.77 1.23 -16.98
C TYR A 56 8.75 2.34 -16.59
N CYS A 57 8.93 2.61 -15.28
CA CYS A 57 9.75 3.73 -14.81
C CYS A 57 10.81 3.36 -13.77
N GLY A 58 10.86 2.10 -13.34
CA GLY A 58 11.83 1.59 -12.37
C GLY A 58 11.62 2.03 -10.92
N CYS A 59 10.59 2.84 -10.62
CA CYS A 59 10.35 3.26 -9.23
C CYS A 59 9.79 2.12 -8.37
N PRO A 60 10.15 2.07 -7.07
CA PRO A 60 9.60 1.09 -6.16
C PRO A 60 8.09 1.25 -6.04
N ASN A 61 7.39 0.14 -5.84
CA ASN A 61 5.97 0.15 -5.49
C ASN A 61 5.79 0.65 -4.03
N GLU A 62 4.54 0.83 -3.61
CA GLU A 62 4.24 1.36 -2.27
C GLU A 62 4.80 0.47 -1.14
N LYS A 63 4.70 -0.87 -1.26
CA LYS A 63 5.19 -1.81 -0.23
C LYS A 63 6.71 -1.74 -0.09
N GLU A 64 7.42 -1.74 -1.21
CA GLU A 64 8.88 -1.63 -1.25
C GLU A 64 9.33 -0.25 -0.75
N LEU A 65 8.60 0.81 -1.11
CA LEU A 65 8.89 2.17 -0.64
C LEU A 65 8.77 2.29 0.89
N GLN A 66 7.75 1.67 1.49
CA GLN A 66 7.59 1.62 2.95
C GLN A 66 8.71 0.82 3.62
N ALA A 67 9.12 -0.31 3.03
CA ALA A 67 10.25 -1.09 3.53
C ALA A 67 11.56 -0.28 3.53
N ILE A 68 11.82 0.46 2.45
CA ILE A 68 13.00 1.34 2.33
C ILE A 68 12.93 2.51 3.33
N LYS A 69 11.76 3.11 3.54
CA LYS A 69 11.59 4.19 4.53
C LYS A 69 11.87 3.68 5.94
N LYS A 70 11.33 2.52 6.30
CA LYS A 70 11.54 1.90 7.61
C LYS A 70 13.00 1.57 7.88
N SER A 71 13.75 1.10 6.88
CA SER A 71 15.18 0.83 7.05
C SER A 71 15.99 2.12 7.21
N LYS A 72 15.64 3.19 6.48
CA LYS A 72 16.28 4.50 6.62
C LYS A 72 16.06 5.12 7.99
N GLU A 73 14.83 5.10 8.51
CA GLU A 73 14.54 5.65 9.84
C GLU A 73 15.35 4.95 10.94
N LEU A 74 15.53 3.63 10.84
CA LEU A 74 16.34 2.84 11.76
C LEU A 74 17.84 3.21 11.70
N SER A 75 18.31 3.61 10.51
CA SER A 75 19.70 4.03 10.26
C SER A 75 19.98 5.51 10.53
N SER A 76 18.97 6.32 10.87
CA SER A 76 19.19 7.72 11.21
C SER A 76 19.96 7.80 12.53
N ASP A 77 21.27 8.01 12.43
CA ASP A 77 22.12 8.40 13.53
C ASP A 77 21.60 9.70 14.13
N ILE A 78 21.18 9.64 15.39
CA ILE A 78 20.86 10.86 16.13
C ILE A 78 22.19 11.46 16.54
N VAL A 79 22.52 12.63 16.01
CA VAL A 79 23.67 13.41 16.47
C VAL A 79 23.30 14.03 17.81
N LEU A 80 23.86 13.51 18.90
CA LEU A 80 23.78 14.14 20.22
C LEU A 80 25.16 14.74 20.52
N ASN A 81 25.22 16.05 20.77
CA ASN A 81 26.46 16.76 21.11
C ASN A 81 27.64 16.50 20.13
N GLY A 82 27.36 16.46 18.82
CA GLY A 82 28.39 16.29 17.79
C GLY A 82 28.99 14.89 17.65
N LYS A 83 28.41 13.87 18.31
CA LYS A 83 28.82 12.47 18.16
C LYS A 83 27.70 11.64 17.54
N ILE A 84 28.05 10.83 16.54
CA ILE A 84 27.17 9.87 15.87
C ILE A 84 26.90 8.71 16.83
N ILE A 85 25.65 8.55 17.29
CA ILE A 85 25.27 7.46 18.20
C ILE A 85 24.57 6.36 17.41
N SER A 86 25.29 5.26 17.15
CA SER A 86 24.75 4.04 16.53
C SER A 86 23.62 3.42 17.38
N GLN A 87 22.68 2.72 16.73
CA GLN A 87 21.52 2.07 17.34
C GLN A 87 21.86 1.14 18.52
N ALA A 88 23.05 0.51 18.51
CA ALA A 88 23.51 -0.35 19.61
C ALA A 88 23.68 0.40 20.94
N VAL A 89 24.01 1.69 20.90
CA VAL A 89 24.22 2.54 22.09
C VAL A 89 22.88 3.03 22.66
N ARG A 90 21.84 3.19 21.83
CA ARG A 90 20.50 3.60 22.29
C ARG A 90 19.90 2.62 23.30
N LYS A 91 20.02 1.31 23.04
CA LYS A 91 19.53 0.28 23.97
C LYS A 91 20.29 0.31 25.30
N ALA A 92 21.60 0.56 25.27
CA ALA A 92 22.42 0.64 26.48
C ALA A 92 22.09 1.86 27.36
N ILE A 93 21.72 3.01 26.77
CA ILE A 93 21.37 4.22 27.54
C ILE A 93 20.01 4.06 28.26
N CYS A 94 19.00 3.48 27.60
CA CYS A 94 17.69 3.26 28.22
C CYS A 94 17.72 2.22 29.35
N ASP A 95 18.63 1.24 29.31
CA ASP A 95 18.75 0.22 30.34
C ASP A 95 19.46 0.76 31.63
N THR A 96 20.11 1.94 31.59
CA THR A 96 20.84 2.52 32.74
C THR A 96 20.05 3.50 33.62
N THR A 97 18.81 3.85 33.30
CA THR A 97 18.01 4.81 34.09
C THR A 97 16.96 4.16 35.01
N GLN A 98 17.06 2.87 35.31
CA GLN A 98 16.13 2.19 36.19
C GLN A 98 16.81 1.52 37.39
N GLU A 99 17.66 2.22 38.15
CA GLU A 99 18.00 1.77 39.50
C GLU A 99 18.01 2.97 40.47
N ASP A 100 17.34 2.77 41.60
CA ASP A 100 17.42 3.51 42.86
C ASP A 100 16.73 4.87 43.04
N GLY A 101 15.41 4.84 43.01
CA GLY A 101 14.59 5.71 43.87
C GLY A 101 14.29 5.04 45.22
N ARG A 102 15.30 4.72 46.04
CA ARG A 102 15.11 4.30 47.44
C ARG A 102 15.58 5.43 48.36
N SER A 103 14.66 6.32 48.74
CA SER A 103 14.90 7.32 49.81
C SER A 103 15.00 6.62 51.17
N PHE A 104 16.06 6.96 51.91
CA PHE A 104 16.18 6.74 53.35
C PHE A 104 15.33 7.76 54.12
#